data_AF-W6MRN4-F1
#
_entry.id   AF-W6MRN4-F1
#
_cell.length_a   1.000
_cell.length_b   1.000
_cell.length_c   1.000
_cell.angle_alpha   90.00
_cell.angle_beta   90.00
_cell.angle_gamma   90.00
#
_symmetry.space_group_name_H-M   'P 1'
#
loop_
_entity.id
_entity.type
_entity.pdbx_description
1 polymer ?
#
loop_
_entity_poly.entity_id
_entity_poly.type
_entity_poly.pdbx_seq_one_letter_code
_entity_poly.pdbx_strand_id
1 'polypeptide(L)'
;MDIGKRVSFEGHACWDVQSETILRRPYDYLANNPGKQSISLVIESFNRILQAPHEKLDLICESAEILHQVSLLIDDVEDYAMLRRGQPTAHIKFGVPSTINSSSYMIFVVAQNLMSLEETTEASKHVQEIFTEELLYLHRGQGLDIYWRDEHKCPTELEYLNMVMDKTGGLFRMAVRLLELSTSGLKSFENSSPQTLSPLVAVANVMGAIYQIRDDYLNLKSTKYVSSKGFCEDLTEGKFSFPVIHSLATGKDGDKLLEILKLHTNDIELKKQALSYMDSTNSFDYTKDTLRNLHAKGNELVDKVEQMYEFQEDPKVYTTGLRKVLAKLADVSNV
;
A
#
# COMPACT_ATOMS: atom_id res chain seq x y z
N MET A 1 -13.88 -49.33 -9.07
CA MET A 1 -12.47 -49.30 -8.61
C MET A 1 -12.43 -48.58 -7.28
N ASP A 2 -11.79 -49.18 -6.28
CA ASP A 2 -11.71 -48.65 -4.90
C ASP A 2 -10.78 -47.44 -4.85
N ILE A 3 -11.33 -46.27 -4.52
CA ILE A 3 -10.58 -45.00 -4.40
C ILE A 3 -9.52 -45.12 -3.30
N GLY A 4 -9.76 -45.92 -2.27
CA GLY A 4 -8.82 -46.16 -1.17
C GLY A 4 -7.51 -46.82 -1.59
N LYS A 5 -7.46 -47.45 -2.77
CA LYS A 5 -6.24 -48.05 -3.34
C LYS A 5 -5.52 -47.14 -4.35
N ARG A 6 -6.11 -46.00 -4.72
CA ARG A 6 -5.57 -45.07 -5.73
C ARG A 6 -4.93 -43.81 -5.13
N VAL A 7 -5.21 -43.52 -3.86
CA VAL A 7 -4.72 -42.34 -3.16
C VAL A 7 -3.92 -42.81 -1.94
N SER A 8 -2.66 -42.37 -1.84
CA SER A 8 -1.91 -42.52 -0.59
C SER A 8 -2.42 -41.48 0.40
N PHE A 9 -2.81 -41.95 1.59
CA PHE A 9 -3.22 -41.10 2.71
C PHE A 9 -2.07 -40.89 3.72
N GLU A 10 -0.88 -41.39 3.43
CA GLU A 10 0.29 -41.35 4.33
C GLU A 10 1.09 -40.04 4.22
N GLY A 11 0.73 -39.14 3.31
CA GLY A 11 1.40 -37.85 3.11
C GLY A 11 0.53 -36.81 2.41
N HIS A 12 1.10 -35.64 2.11
CA HIS A 12 0.43 -34.63 1.30
C HIS A 12 0.16 -35.15 -0.11
N ALA A 13 -0.97 -34.73 -0.69
CA ALA A 13 -1.24 -34.98 -2.10
C ALA A 13 -0.10 -34.40 -2.96
N CYS A 14 0.22 -35.07 -4.07
CA CYS A 14 1.20 -34.57 -5.02
C CYS A 14 0.74 -33.19 -5.54
N TRP A 15 1.58 -32.18 -5.38
CA TRP A 15 1.34 -30.85 -5.89
C TRP A 15 2.20 -30.63 -7.14
N ASP A 16 1.56 -30.47 -8.29
CA ASP A 16 2.24 -30.32 -9.58
C ASP A 16 2.26 -28.87 -10.07
N VAL A 17 3.14 -28.62 -11.05
CA VAL A 17 3.34 -27.29 -11.65
C VAL A 17 2.05 -26.75 -12.28
N GLN A 18 1.18 -27.64 -12.79
CA GLN A 18 -0.08 -27.23 -13.39
C GLN A 18 -1.06 -26.70 -12.34
N SER A 19 -1.14 -27.36 -11.18
CA SER A 19 -1.96 -26.97 -10.04
C SER A 19 -1.47 -25.65 -9.45
N GLU A 20 -0.15 -25.49 -9.31
CA GLU A 20 0.49 -24.23 -8.92
C GLU A 20 0.11 -23.09 -9.88
N THR A 21 0.24 -23.35 -11.19
CA THR A 21 -0.13 -22.37 -12.23
C THR A 21 -1.60 -21.99 -12.17
N ILE A 22 -2.51 -22.95 -11.92
CA ILE A 22 -3.95 -22.69 -11.81
C ILE A 22 -4.26 -21.78 -10.63
N LEU A 23 -3.64 -22.03 -9.48
CA LEU A 23 -3.88 -21.30 -8.26
C LEU A 23 -3.37 -19.85 -8.34
N ARG A 24 -2.26 -19.63 -9.06
CA ARG A 24 -1.64 -18.31 -9.23
C ARG A 24 -2.24 -17.43 -10.33
N ARG A 25 -3.16 -17.95 -11.17
CA ARG A 25 -3.68 -17.19 -12.34
C ARG A 25 -4.17 -15.78 -12.01
N PRO A 26 -4.95 -15.52 -10.94
CA PRO A 26 -5.36 -14.17 -10.58
C PRO A 26 -4.18 -13.24 -10.27
N TYR A 27 -3.21 -13.73 -9.48
CA TYR A 27 -1.98 -13.01 -9.18
C TYR A 27 -1.14 -12.74 -10.43
N ASP A 28 -0.82 -13.78 -11.21
CA ASP A 28 0.02 -13.65 -12.40
C ASP A 28 -0.63 -12.72 -13.44
N TYR A 29 -1.96 -12.69 -13.53
CA TYR A 29 -2.68 -11.78 -14.41
C TYR A 29 -2.42 -10.30 -14.08
N LEU A 30 -2.42 -9.94 -12.79
CA LEU A 30 -2.12 -8.57 -12.38
C LEU A 30 -0.62 -8.28 -12.45
N ALA A 31 0.23 -9.21 -12.02
CA ALA A 31 1.68 -9.07 -12.03
C ALA A 31 2.24 -8.86 -13.45
N ASN A 32 1.65 -9.50 -14.47
CA ASN A 32 2.03 -9.32 -15.88
C ASN A 32 1.56 -7.98 -16.48
N ASN A 33 0.83 -7.16 -15.74
CA ASN A 33 0.42 -5.82 -16.16
C ASN A 33 0.95 -4.77 -15.17
N PRO A 34 2.28 -4.61 -15.03
CA PRO A 34 2.87 -3.80 -13.97
C PRO A 34 2.49 -2.33 -14.04
N GLY A 35 2.40 -1.69 -12.87
CA GLY A 35 2.14 -0.26 -12.73
C GLY A 35 3.37 0.58 -13.09
N LYS A 36 3.19 1.91 -13.16
CA LYS A 36 4.29 2.87 -13.45
C LYS A 36 5.16 3.22 -12.22
N GLN A 37 4.77 2.78 -11.04
CA GLN A 37 5.47 3.03 -9.79
C GLN A 37 5.81 1.66 -9.18
N SER A 38 7.10 1.33 -9.14
CA SER A 38 7.58 0.09 -8.52
C SER A 38 7.95 0.39 -7.08
N ILE A 39 7.42 -0.42 -6.15
CA ILE A 39 7.76 -0.34 -4.73
C ILE A 39 9.26 -0.60 -4.51
N SER A 40 9.87 -1.41 -5.37
CA SER A 40 11.30 -1.70 -5.36
C SER A 40 12.16 -0.43 -5.46
N LEU A 41 11.76 0.57 -6.26
CA LEU A 41 12.50 1.85 -6.32
C LEU A 41 12.48 2.61 -5.00
N VAL A 42 11.41 2.49 -4.22
CA VAL A 42 11.31 3.07 -2.88
C VAL A 42 12.28 2.34 -1.96
N ILE A 43 12.23 1.00 -1.96
CA ILE A 43 13.07 0.13 -1.11
C ILE A 43 14.55 0.32 -1.43
N GLU A 44 14.93 0.35 -2.69
CA GLU A 44 16.30 0.64 -3.15
C GLU A 44 16.79 2.00 -2.65
N SER A 45 15.91 3.01 -2.59
CA SER A 45 16.28 4.33 -2.09
C SER A 45 16.62 4.34 -0.59
N PHE A 46 15.93 3.51 0.20
CA PHE A 46 16.31 3.25 1.59
C PHE A 46 17.60 2.43 1.67
N ASN A 47 17.76 1.44 0.81
CA ASN A 47 18.95 0.59 0.82
C ASN A 47 20.24 1.32 0.42
N ARG A 48 20.18 2.49 -0.22
CA ARG A 48 21.38 3.32 -0.37
C ARG A 48 21.96 3.74 0.99
N ILE A 49 21.10 4.00 1.96
CA ILE A 49 21.50 4.38 3.32
C ILE A 49 21.91 3.14 4.11
N LEU A 50 21.10 2.08 4.02
CA LEU A 50 21.27 0.87 4.83
C LEU A 50 22.34 -0.08 4.27
N GLN A 51 22.51 -0.21 2.96
CA GLN A 51 23.52 -1.07 2.34
C GLN A 51 23.40 -2.55 2.75
N ALA A 52 22.17 -3.06 2.86
CA ALA A 52 21.91 -4.48 3.07
C ALA A 52 22.52 -5.33 1.93
N PRO A 53 22.93 -6.59 2.22
CA PRO A 53 23.43 -7.50 1.20
C PRO A 53 22.47 -7.65 0.02
N HIS A 54 23.01 -7.72 -1.20
CA HIS A 54 22.22 -7.73 -2.44
C HIS A 54 21.17 -8.85 -2.46
N GLU A 55 21.53 -10.07 -2.07
CA GLU A 55 20.60 -11.22 -2.03
C GLU A 55 19.41 -10.98 -1.10
N LYS A 56 19.64 -10.30 0.03
CA LYS A 56 18.57 -9.93 0.98
C LYS A 56 17.71 -8.80 0.45
N LEU A 57 18.33 -7.79 -0.19
CA LEU A 57 17.61 -6.71 -0.86
C LEU A 57 16.65 -7.27 -1.92
N ASP A 58 17.11 -8.18 -2.77
CA ASP A 58 16.31 -8.78 -3.84
C ASP A 58 15.08 -9.48 -3.26
N LEU A 59 15.28 -10.29 -2.22
CA LEU A 59 14.19 -11.01 -1.54
C LEU A 59 13.18 -10.06 -0.89
N ILE A 60 13.63 -8.98 -0.26
CA ILE A 60 12.77 -7.96 0.34
C ILE A 60 11.97 -7.21 -0.74
N CYS A 61 12.63 -6.82 -1.84
CA CYS A 61 12.00 -6.15 -2.99
C CYS A 61 10.94 -7.04 -3.64
N GLU A 62 11.24 -8.32 -3.90
CA GLU A 62 10.30 -9.28 -4.47
C GLU A 62 9.11 -9.49 -3.55
N SER A 63 9.36 -9.70 -2.25
CA SER A 63 8.32 -9.90 -1.25
C SER A 63 7.37 -8.70 -1.15
N ALA A 64 7.91 -7.48 -1.14
CA ALA A 64 7.11 -6.26 -1.09
C ALA A 64 6.30 -6.05 -2.37
N GLU A 65 6.84 -6.37 -3.55
CA GLU A 65 6.12 -6.27 -4.81
C GLU A 65 4.98 -7.30 -4.88
N ILE A 66 5.23 -8.55 -4.45
CA ILE A 66 4.17 -9.56 -4.34
C ILE A 66 3.05 -9.07 -3.43
N LEU A 67 3.38 -8.61 -2.21
CA LEU A 67 2.39 -8.13 -1.26
C LEU A 67 1.63 -6.90 -1.76
N HIS A 68 2.29 -6.00 -2.49
CA HIS A 68 1.62 -4.87 -3.13
C HIS A 68 0.60 -5.32 -4.18
N GLN A 69 0.94 -6.27 -5.06
CA GLN A 69 -0.03 -6.78 -6.03
C GLN A 69 -1.16 -7.56 -5.35
N VAL A 70 -0.84 -8.33 -4.31
CA VAL A 70 -1.84 -9.06 -3.51
C VAL A 70 -2.83 -8.10 -2.85
N SER A 71 -2.35 -7.01 -2.24
CA SER A 71 -3.24 -6.02 -1.62
C SER A 71 -4.15 -5.38 -2.66
N LEU A 72 -3.67 -5.11 -3.88
CA LEU A 72 -4.51 -4.59 -4.97
C LEU A 72 -5.59 -5.59 -5.43
N LEU A 73 -5.31 -6.90 -5.43
CA LEU A 73 -6.31 -7.92 -5.79
C LEU A 73 -7.44 -8.01 -4.76
N ILE A 74 -7.08 -7.91 -3.47
CA ILE A 74 -8.02 -7.93 -2.36
C ILE A 74 -8.84 -6.63 -2.35
N ASP A 75 -8.17 -5.48 -2.43
CA ASP A 75 -8.77 -4.14 -2.51
C ASP A 75 -9.74 -4.04 -3.70
N ASP A 76 -9.37 -4.55 -4.89
CA ASP A 76 -10.29 -4.58 -6.05
C ASP A 76 -11.59 -5.34 -5.74
N VAL A 77 -11.53 -6.43 -4.96
CA VAL A 77 -12.72 -7.19 -4.55
C VAL A 77 -13.52 -6.44 -3.48
N GLU A 78 -12.84 -5.89 -2.49
CA GLU A 78 -13.44 -5.19 -1.35
C GLU A 78 -14.12 -3.87 -1.76
N ASP A 79 -13.64 -3.24 -2.84
CA ASP A 79 -14.13 -1.98 -3.38
C ASP A 79 -15.02 -2.15 -4.61
N TYR A 80 -15.29 -3.39 -5.03
CA TYR A 80 -16.06 -3.72 -6.23
C TYR A 80 -15.52 -3.06 -7.52
N ALA A 81 -14.20 -2.88 -7.59
CA ALA A 81 -13.57 -2.18 -8.70
C ALA A 81 -13.71 -2.95 -10.02
N MET A 82 -14.17 -2.28 -11.07
CA MET A 82 -14.37 -2.91 -12.38
C MET A 82 -13.08 -2.96 -13.21
N LEU A 83 -12.21 -1.96 -13.06
CA LEU A 83 -10.98 -1.81 -13.83
C LEU A 83 -9.77 -1.55 -12.94
N ARG A 84 -8.63 -2.15 -13.32
CA ARG A 84 -7.30 -1.88 -12.77
C ARG A 84 -6.32 -1.74 -13.93
N ARG A 85 -5.60 -0.60 -13.98
CA ARG A 85 -4.62 -0.29 -15.05
C ARG A 85 -5.23 -0.40 -16.46
N GLY A 86 -6.52 -0.07 -16.61
CA GLY A 86 -7.25 -0.06 -17.88
C GLY A 86 -7.70 -1.44 -18.35
N GLN A 87 -7.57 -2.48 -17.52
CA GLN A 87 -8.01 -3.85 -17.79
C GLN A 87 -9.07 -4.27 -16.75
N PRO A 88 -9.95 -5.24 -17.08
CA PRO A 88 -10.85 -5.83 -16.09
C PRO A 88 -10.08 -6.34 -14.88
N THR A 89 -10.59 -6.09 -13.68
CA THR A 89 -9.98 -6.61 -12.43
C THR A 89 -9.97 -8.14 -12.41
N ALA A 90 -9.07 -8.71 -11.61
CA ALA A 90 -8.88 -10.16 -11.55
C ALA A 90 -10.16 -10.90 -11.14
N HIS A 91 -10.96 -10.33 -10.22
CA HIS A 91 -12.20 -10.95 -9.77
C HIS A 91 -13.32 -10.92 -10.82
N ILE A 92 -13.32 -9.95 -11.74
CA ILE A 92 -14.20 -9.95 -12.90
C ILE A 92 -13.80 -11.06 -13.88
N LYS A 93 -12.50 -11.34 -14.03
CA LYS A 93 -11.98 -12.33 -14.97
C LYS A 93 -12.03 -13.77 -14.46
N PHE A 94 -11.69 -13.99 -13.18
CA PHE A 94 -11.51 -15.32 -12.58
C PHE A 94 -12.52 -15.62 -11.47
N GLY A 95 -13.36 -14.65 -11.11
CA GLY A 95 -14.29 -14.76 -9.99
C GLY A 95 -13.67 -14.33 -8.65
N VAL A 96 -14.54 -13.85 -7.77
CA VAL A 96 -14.21 -13.47 -6.39
C VAL A 96 -13.54 -14.63 -5.62
N PRO A 97 -14.06 -15.88 -5.61
CA PRO A 97 -13.48 -16.95 -4.80
C PRO A 97 -12.02 -17.27 -5.19
N SER A 98 -11.74 -17.36 -6.49
CA SER A 98 -10.39 -17.64 -6.98
C SER A 98 -9.42 -16.49 -6.69
N THR A 99 -9.90 -15.24 -6.80
CA THR A 99 -9.07 -14.05 -6.54
C THR A 99 -8.70 -13.96 -5.07
N ILE A 100 -9.66 -14.14 -4.16
CA ILE A 100 -9.40 -14.18 -2.71
C ILE A 100 -8.43 -15.32 -2.38
N ASN A 101 -8.69 -16.54 -2.85
CA ASN A 101 -7.84 -17.69 -2.55
C ASN A 101 -6.40 -17.51 -3.06
N SER A 102 -6.24 -17.02 -4.30
CA SER A 102 -4.91 -16.75 -4.88
C SER A 102 -4.16 -15.68 -4.08
N SER A 103 -4.86 -14.62 -3.67
CA SER A 103 -4.29 -13.54 -2.86
C SER A 103 -3.82 -14.05 -1.51
N SER A 104 -4.68 -14.75 -0.76
CA SER A 104 -4.32 -15.34 0.53
C SER A 104 -3.16 -16.31 0.43
N TYR A 105 -3.14 -17.16 -0.60
CA TYR A 105 -2.03 -18.08 -0.85
C TYR A 105 -0.70 -17.33 -1.05
N MET A 106 -0.69 -16.28 -1.88
CA MET A 106 0.52 -15.51 -2.15
C MET A 106 1.06 -14.79 -0.91
N ILE A 107 0.21 -14.40 0.06
CA ILE A 107 0.67 -13.89 1.37
C ILE A 107 1.53 -14.96 2.07
N PHE A 108 1.08 -16.22 2.08
CA PHE A 108 1.82 -17.31 2.71
C PHE A 108 3.08 -17.72 1.93
N VAL A 109 3.08 -17.58 0.61
CA VAL A 109 4.31 -17.74 -0.20
C VAL A 109 5.35 -16.70 0.22
N VAL A 110 4.94 -15.43 0.38
CA VAL A 110 5.85 -14.38 0.86
C VAL A 110 6.32 -14.67 2.29
N ALA A 111 5.43 -15.11 3.17
CA ALA A 111 5.80 -15.50 4.53
C ALA A 111 6.87 -16.60 4.53
N GLN A 112 6.70 -17.64 3.72
CA GLN A 112 7.68 -18.72 3.55
C GLN A 112 9.01 -18.21 3.00
N ASN A 113 8.98 -17.37 1.97
CA ASN A 113 10.18 -16.79 1.36
C ASN A 113 10.98 -15.96 2.37
N LEU A 114 10.30 -15.10 3.13
CA LEU A 114 10.93 -14.26 4.14
C LEU A 114 11.51 -15.07 5.31
N MET A 115 11.00 -16.26 5.64
CA MET A 115 11.62 -17.11 6.66
C MET A 115 13.08 -17.48 6.34
N SER A 116 13.46 -17.46 5.06
CA SER A 116 14.83 -17.72 4.58
C SER A 116 15.71 -16.47 4.48
N LEU A 117 15.18 -15.28 4.78
CA LEU A 117 15.91 -14.01 4.69
C LEU A 117 17.14 -13.96 5.63
N GLU A 118 17.04 -14.62 6.78
CA GLU A 118 18.09 -14.64 7.80
C GLU A 118 18.44 -16.08 8.21
N GLU A 119 19.73 -16.36 8.36
CA GLU A 119 20.23 -17.71 8.60
C GLU A 119 20.06 -18.19 10.05
N THR A 120 20.05 -17.26 11.01
CA THR A 120 19.94 -17.61 12.43
C THR A 120 18.48 -17.70 12.86
N THR A 121 18.19 -18.65 13.75
CA THR A 121 16.83 -18.83 14.29
C THR A 121 16.31 -17.56 14.96
N GLU A 122 17.17 -16.84 15.68
CA GLU A 122 16.78 -15.59 16.36
C GLU A 122 16.43 -14.49 15.36
N ALA A 123 17.24 -14.27 14.32
CA ALA A 123 16.95 -13.26 13.31
C ALA A 123 15.72 -13.64 12.46
N SER A 124 15.54 -14.93 12.13
CA SER A 124 14.34 -15.42 11.42
C SER A 124 13.06 -15.19 12.24
N LYS A 125 13.12 -15.30 13.58
CA LYS A 125 12.00 -14.93 14.46
C LYS A 125 11.65 -13.44 14.34
N HIS A 126 12.64 -12.55 14.32
CA HIS A 126 12.40 -11.12 14.12
C HIS A 126 11.80 -10.82 12.74
N VAL A 127 12.21 -11.54 11.69
CA VAL A 127 11.57 -11.44 10.37
C VAL A 127 10.08 -11.79 10.44
N GLN A 128 9.73 -12.88 11.13
CA GLN A 128 8.33 -13.29 11.31
C GLN A 128 7.53 -12.27 12.13
N GLU A 129 8.12 -11.69 13.17
CA GLU A 129 7.50 -10.64 13.98
C GLU A 129 7.22 -9.39 13.14
N ILE A 130 8.23 -8.89 12.40
CA ILE A 130 8.08 -7.73 11.50
C ILE A 130 6.98 -8.00 10.46
N PHE A 131 7.05 -9.14 9.78
CA PHE A 131 6.07 -9.51 8.75
C PHE A 131 4.65 -9.55 9.32
N THR A 132 4.47 -10.23 10.45
CA THR A 132 3.15 -10.41 11.07
C THR A 132 2.59 -9.09 11.60
N GLU A 133 3.41 -8.29 12.26
CA GLU A 133 3.01 -6.98 12.79
C GLU A 133 2.55 -6.04 11.67
N GLU A 134 3.33 -5.90 10.61
CA GLU A 134 3.01 -4.95 9.54
C GLU A 134 1.82 -5.40 8.69
N LEU A 135 1.63 -6.71 8.50
CA LEU A 135 0.42 -7.26 7.90
C LEU A 135 -0.80 -7.02 8.79
N LEU A 136 -0.68 -7.13 10.12
CA LEU A 136 -1.77 -6.77 11.03
C LEU A 136 -2.12 -5.28 10.95
N TYR A 137 -1.13 -4.38 10.89
CA TYR A 137 -1.38 -2.96 10.67
C TYR A 137 -2.06 -2.69 9.34
N LEU A 138 -1.61 -3.32 8.24
CA LEU A 138 -2.25 -3.20 6.94
C LEU A 138 -3.74 -3.56 7.02
N HIS A 139 -4.09 -4.69 7.64
CA HIS A 139 -5.47 -5.12 7.78
C HIS A 139 -6.28 -4.25 8.76
N ARG A 140 -5.66 -3.70 9.82
CA ARG A 140 -6.32 -2.73 10.71
C ARG A 140 -6.70 -1.45 9.96
N GLY A 141 -5.79 -0.93 9.16
CA GLY A 141 -6.04 0.23 8.31
C GLY A 141 -7.15 -0.06 7.29
N GLN A 142 -7.02 -1.14 6.53
CA GLN A 142 -8.04 -1.55 5.55
C GLN A 142 -9.43 -1.75 6.19
N GLY A 143 -9.48 -2.41 7.36
CA GLY A 143 -10.73 -2.65 8.08
C GLY A 143 -11.42 -1.36 8.52
N LEU A 144 -10.67 -0.33 8.92
CA LEU A 144 -11.24 0.98 9.25
C LEU A 144 -11.75 1.73 8.01
N ASP A 145 -11.02 1.68 6.90
CA ASP A 145 -11.42 2.26 5.61
C ASP A 145 -12.78 1.69 5.16
N ILE A 146 -12.90 0.35 5.17
CA ILE A 146 -14.14 -0.37 4.87
C ILE A 146 -15.24 -0.05 5.87
N TYR A 147 -14.94 -0.08 7.18
CA TYR A 147 -15.94 0.21 8.22
C TYR A 147 -16.55 1.60 8.06
N TRP A 148 -15.74 2.63 7.81
CA TRP A 148 -16.25 3.97 7.61
C TRP A 148 -17.15 4.07 6.40
N ARG A 149 -16.73 3.48 5.28
CA ARG A 149 -17.51 3.40 4.03
C ARG A 149 -18.87 2.73 4.29
N ASP A 150 -18.87 1.51 4.81
CA ASP A 150 -20.07 0.68 4.95
C ASP A 150 -21.05 1.23 6.01
N GLU A 151 -20.54 1.79 7.10
CA GLU A 151 -21.35 2.45 8.14
C GLU A 151 -21.67 3.92 7.83
N HIS A 152 -21.17 4.43 6.71
CA HIS A 152 -21.31 5.82 6.27
C HIS A 152 -20.89 6.85 7.34
N LYS A 153 -19.85 6.51 8.10
CA LYS A 153 -19.32 7.32 9.19
C LYS A 153 -18.05 8.01 8.71
N CYS A 154 -18.18 9.27 8.31
CA CYS A 154 -17.02 10.08 7.93
C CYS A 154 -16.02 10.16 9.09
N PRO A 155 -14.75 9.74 8.90
CA PRO A 155 -13.71 9.93 9.90
C PRO A 155 -13.30 11.40 9.99
N THR A 156 -12.65 11.76 11.09
CA THR A 156 -11.84 12.98 11.17
C THR A 156 -10.58 12.85 10.31
N GLU A 157 -9.98 13.98 9.94
CA GLU A 157 -8.71 13.98 9.21
C GLU A 157 -7.60 13.20 9.94
N LEU A 158 -7.53 13.34 11.28
CA LEU A 158 -6.54 12.63 12.09
C LEU A 158 -6.77 11.11 12.08
N GLU A 159 -8.04 10.67 12.19
CA GLU A 159 -8.38 9.24 12.07
C GLU A 159 -7.99 8.69 10.70
N TYR A 160 -8.30 9.43 9.61
CA TYR A 160 -7.89 9.05 8.26
C TYR A 160 -6.37 8.93 8.15
N LEU A 161 -5.60 9.92 8.64
CA LEU A 161 -4.13 9.89 8.57
C LEU A 161 -3.57 8.68 9.32
N ASN A 162 -4.12 8.34 10.50
CA ASN A 162 -3.73 7.14 11.24
C ASN A 162 -4.05 5.86 10.46
N MET A 163 -5.25 5.77 9.88
CA MET A 163 -5.64 4.63 9.04
C MET A 163 -4.69 4.45 7.85
N VAL A 164 -4.35 5.54 7.15
CA VAL A 164 -3.46 5.50 5.98
C VAL A 164 -2.04 5.11 6.35
N MET A 165 -1.54 5.60 7.50
CA MET A 165 -0.25 5.15 8.03
C MET A 165 -0.25 3.64 8.25
N ASP A 166 -1.36 3.04 8.67
CA ASP A 166 -1.47 1.60 8.87
C ASP A 166 -1.63 0.82 7.54
N LYS A 167 -2.60 1.21 6.69
CA LYS A 167 -2.92 0.54 5.40
C LYS A 167 -1.73 0.57 4.42
N THR A 168 -1.27 1.77 4.07
CA THR A 168 -0.27 1.97 3.01
C THR A 168 1.13 2.08 3.59
N GLY A 169 1.27 2.69 4.77
CA GLY A 169 2.56 2.78 5.46
C GLY A 169 3.10 1.43 5.93
N GLY A 170 2.23 0.46 6.28
CA GLY A 170 2.64 -0.87 6.75
C GLY A 170 3.61 -1.60 5.80
N LEU A 171 3.34 -1.55 4.50
CA LEU A 171 4.20 -2.21 3.51
C LEU A 171 5.57 -1.54 3.38
N PHE A 172 5.63 -0.19 3.38
CA PHE A 172 6.89 0.54 3.38
C PHE A 172 7.68 0.33 4.68
N ARG A 173 7.00 0.34 5.83
CA ARG A 173 7.61 0.05 7.13
C ARG A 173 8.19 -1.35 7.18
N MET A 174 7.46 -2.35 6.69
CA MET A 174 7.95 -3.73 6.63
C MET A 174 9.26 -3.80 5.86
N ALA A 175 9.31 -3.24 4.65
CA ALA A 175 10.53 -3.26 3.84
C ALA A 175 11.71 -2.55 4.54
N VAL A 176 11.49 -1.39 5.15
CA VAL A 176 12.54 -0.66 5.89
C VAL A 176 13.02 -1.45 7.11
N ARG A 177 12.11 -2.00 7.92
CA ARG A 177 12.44 -2.79 9.11
C ARG A 177 13.22 -4.06 8.76
N LEU A 178 12.85 -4.73 7.66
CA LEU A 178 13.59 -5.88 7.15
C LEU A 178 14.99 -5.49 6.66
N LEU A 179 15.13 -4.38 5.93
CA LEU A 179 16.45 -3.88 5.52
C LEU A 179 17.33 -3.53 6.72
N GLU A 180 16.77 -2.89 7.75
CA GLU A 180 17.49 -2.55 8.99
C GLU A 180 17.98 -3.81 9.72
N LEU A 181 17.12 -4.83 9.82
CA LEU A 181 17.49 -6.14 10.39
C LEU A 181 18.63 -6.80 9.60
N SER A 182 18.60 -6.69 8.27
CA SER A 182 19.57 -7.32 7.36
C SER A 182 20.90 -6.56 7.21
N THR A 183 20.98 -5.31 7.67
CA THR A 183 22.12 -4.41 7.41
C THR A 183 23.26 -4.50 8.44
N SER A 184 22.99 -4.90 9.67
CA SER A 184 24.01 -5.10 10.70
C SER A 184 23.35 -5.90 11.82
N GLY A 185 23.58 -7.22 11.83
CA GLY A 185 22.82 -8.15 12.69
C GLY A 185 22.67 -7.69 14.13
N LEU A 186 21.42 -7.73 14.63
CA LEU A 186 20.91 -7.55 16.01
C LEU A 186 21.36 -6.32 16.84
N LYS A 187 22.52 -5.70 16.59
CA LYS A 187 23.09 -4.63 17.42
C LYS A 187 22.29 -3.33 17.37
N SER A 188 21.53 -3.10 16.31
CA SER A 188 20.60 -1.97 16.19
C SER A 188 19.22 -2.24 16.81
N PHE A 189 18.82 -3.51 16.95
CA PHE A 189 17.48 -3.91 17.40
C PHE A 189 17.35 -4.08 18.93
N GLU A 190 18.45 -4.36 19.64
CA GLU A 190 18.42 -4.57 21.11
C GLU A 190 18.00 -3.32 21.91
N ASN A 191 18.06 -2.12 21.32
CA ASN A 191 17.71 -0.86 21.99
C ASN A 191 16.42 -0.19 21.46
N SER A 192 15.77 -0.76 20.45
CA SER A 192 14.51 -0.23 19.92
C SER A 192 13.34 -0.92 20.62
N SER A 193 12.67 -0.21 21.54
CA SER A 193 11.36 -0.66 22.00
C SER A 193 10.35 -0.62 20.84
N PRO A 194 9.25 -1.38 20.88
CA PRO A 194 8.17 -1.32 19.87
C PRO A 194 7.60 0.09 19.63
N GLN A 195 7.89 1.04 20.53
CA GLN A 195 7.40 2.42 20.48
C GLN A 195 8.42 3.40 19.90
N THR A 196 9.69 3.01 19.73
CA THR A 196 10.75 3.88 19.19
C THR A 196 11.25 3.31 17.86
N LEU A 197 10.43 3.50 16.82
CA LEU A 197 10.80 3.16 15.46
C LEU A 197 11.93 4.08 14.95
N SER A 198 12.72 3.60 14.00
CA SER A 198 13.84 4.37 13.46
C SER A 198 13.38 5.63 12.71
N PRO A 199 14.26 6.63 12.52
CA PRO A 199 13.98 7.79 11.67
C PRO A 199 13.61 7.41 10.22
N LEU A 200 14.15 6.30 9.70
CA LEU A 200 13.81 5.80 8.36
C LEU A 200 12.36 5.29 8.30
N VAL A 201 11.87 4.65 9.36
CA VAL A 201 10.46 4.26 9.48
C VAL A 201 9.54 5.49 9.49
N ALA A 202 9.96 6.60 10.12
CA ALA A 202 9.21 7.84 10.06
C ALA A 202 9.12 8.40 8.62
N VAL A 203 10.19 8.30 7.83
CA VAL A 203 10.16 8.67 6.41
C VAL A 203 9.21 7.75 5.63
N ALA A 204 9.25 6.45 5.88
CA ALA A 204 8.34 5.47 5.25
C ALA A 204 6.86 5.78 5.56
N ASN A 205 6.53 6.15 6.80
CA ASN A 205 5.18 6.55 7.19
C ASN A 205 4.68 7.79 6.42
N VAL A 206 5.52 8.83 6.32
CA VAL A 206 5.17 10.03 5.54
C VAL A 206 5.03 9.71 4.05
N MET A 207 5.87 8.83 3.50
CA MET A 207 5.71 8.35 2.13
C MET A 207 4.38 7.62 1.91
N GLY A 208 3.96 6.78 2.86
CA GLY A 208 2.67 6.10 2.83
C GLY A 208 1.49 7.07 2.83
N ALA A 209 1.55 8.09 3.69
CA ALA A 209 0.54 9.17 3.73
C ALA A 209 0.46 9.95 2.41
N ILE A 210 1.61 10.37 1.87
CA ILE A 210 1.67 11.07 0.58
C ILE A 210 1.12 10.20 -0.54
N TYR A 211 1.50 8.92 -0.58
CA TYR A 211 1.07 7.98 -1.61
C TYR A 211 -0.46 7.86 -1.65
N GLN A 212 -1.10 7.63 -0.50
CA GLN A 212 -2.55 7.45 -0.44
C GLN A 212 -3.32 8.74 -0.72
N ILE A 213 -2.92 9.87 -0.09
CA ILE A 213 -3.59 11.17 -0.32
C ILE A 213 -3.50 11.57 -1.79
N ARG A 214 -2.37 11.26 -2.44
CA ARG A 214 -2.22 11.47 -3.88
C ARG A 214 -3.11 10.53 -4.68
N ASP A 215 -3.20 9.24 -4.34
CA ASP A 215 -4.08 8.30 -5.08
C ASP A 215 -5.54 8.76 -5.02
N ASP A 216 -6.01 9.15 -3.84
CA ASP A 216 -7.33 9.73 -3.59
C ASP A 216 -7.57 11.01 -4.43
N TYR A 217 -6.58 11.92 -4.47
CA TYR A 217 -6.66 13.12 -5.31
C TYR A 217 -6.73 12.80 -6.80
N LEU A 218 -5.88 11.88 -7.26
CA LEU A 218 -5.79 11.48 -8.67
C LEU A 218 -7.04 10.75 -9.14
N ASN A 219 -7.69 9.96 -8.29
CA ASN A 219 -8.95 9.29 -8.60
C ASN A 219 -10.02 10.30 -9.06
N LEU A 220 -10.06 11.47 -8.42
CA LEU A 220 -11.08 12.49 -8.66
C LEU A 220 -10.71 13.54 -9.71
N LYS A 221 -9.43 13.86 -9.90
CA LYS A 221 -9.00 14.95 -10.81
C LYS A 221 -8.24 14.48 -12.06
N SER A 222 -7.67 13.27 -12.09
CA SER A 222 -6.79 12.89 -13.20
C SER A 222 -7.53 12.26 -14.38
N THR A 223 -7.40 12.87 -15.56
CA THR A 223 -7.91 12.30 -16.83
C THR A 223 -7.30 10.94 -17.16
N LYS A 224 -6.03 10.74 -16.77
CA LYS A 224 -5.35 9.45 -16.94
C LYS A 224 -5.94 8.38 -16.02
N TYR A 225 -6.33 8.73 -14.79
CA TYR A 225 -6.97 7.77 -13.89
C TYR A 225 -8.33 7.32 -14.43
N VAL A 226 -9.07 8.21 -15.09
CA VAL A 226 -10.32 7.88 -15.79
C VAL A 226 -10.13 6.71 -16.75
N SER A 227 -9.05 6.72 -17.54
CA SER A 227 -8.74 5.63 -18.47
C SER A 227 -8.30 4.32 -17.79
N SER A 228 -7.86 4.37 -16.54
CA SER A 228 -7.25 3.23 -15.84
C SER A 228 -8.13 2.56 -14.78
N LYS A 229 -8.97 3.33 -14.10
CA LYS A 229 -9.86 2.88 -13.00
C LYS A 229 -11.33 3.12 -13.35
N GLY A 230 -11.63 4.23 -14.02
CA GLY A 230 -12.99 4.71 -14.28
C GLY A 230 -13.15 6.15 -13.81
N PHE A 231 -14.30 6.77 -14.11
CA PHE A 231 -14.51 8.18 -13.80
C PHE A 231 -14.89 8.36 -12.33
N CYS A 232 -13.96 8.87 -11.51
CA CYS A 232 -14.15 9.12 -10.07
C CYS A 232 -14.70 7.89 -9.33
N GLU A 233 -14.00 6.76 -9.43
CA GLU A 233 -14.45 5.51 -8.83
C GLU A 233 -14.51 5.54 -7.31
N ASP A 234 -13.71 6.38 -6.63
CA ASP A 234 -13.83 6.55 -5.18
C ASP A 234 -15.26 7.02 -4.78
N LEU A 235 -15.96 7.74 -5.68
CA LEU A 235 -17.36 8.13 -5.46
C LEU A 235 -18.34 6.97 -5.70
N THR A 236 -18.04 6.04 -6.63
CA THR A 236 -18.81 4.80 -6.82
C THR A 236 -18.63 3.90 -5.61
N GLU A 237 -17.41 3.79 -5.10
CA GLU A 237 -17.06 3.02 -3.93
C GLU A 237 -17.75 3.57 -2.68
N GLY A 238 -18.04 4.87 -2.64
CA GLY A 238 -18.56 5.55 -1.44
C GLY A 238 -17.45 5.86 -0.43
N LYS A 239 -16.20 5.89 -0.90
CA LYS A 239 -15.01 6.04 -0.08
C LYS A 239 -14.92 7.41 0.58
N PHE A 240 -14.52 7.43 1.85
CA PHE A 240 -14.13 8.66 2.54
C PHE A 240 -12.68 9.02 2.22
N SER A 241 -12.43 9.40 0.97
CA SER A 241 -11.10 9.84 0.53
C SER A 241 -10.71 11.19 1.16
N PHE A 242 -9.41 11.51 1.20
CA PHE A 242 -8.92 12.73 1.86
C PHE A 242 -9.68 14.02 1.44
N PRO A 243 -9.86 14.35 0.15
CA PRO A 243 -10.61 15.54 -0.25
C PRO A 243 -12.11 15.46 0.09
N VAL A 244 -12.69 14.24 0.13
CA VAL A 244 -14.09 14.03 0.53
C VAL A 244 -14.27 14.36 2.02
N ILE A 245 -13.39 13.84 2.88
CA ILE A 245 -13.41 14.12 4.33
C ILE A 245 -13.35 15.63 4.59
N HIS A 246 -12.38 16.32 3.97
CA HIS A 246 -12.27 17.77 4.09
C HIS A 246 -13.55 18.47 3.60
N SER A 247 -14.12 18.03 2.48
CA SER A 247 -15.33 18.66 1.91
C SER A 247 -16.56 18.49 2.82
N LEU A 248 -16.70 17.33 3.46
CA LEU A 248 -17.78 17.04 4.41
C LEU A 248 -17.62 17.85 5.70
N ALA A 249 -16.39 18.01 6.19
CA ALA A 249 -16.11 18.74 7.42
C ALA A 249 -16.26 20.27 7.28
N THR A 250 -16.05 20.83 6.09
CA THR A 250 -16.01 22.29 5.86
C THR A 250 -17.25 22.86 5.18
N GLY A 251 -17.99 22.03 4.43
CA GLY A 251 -19.10 22.49 3.62
C GLY A 251 -20.43 22.57 4.39
N LYS A 252 -21.25 23.59 4.06
CA LYS A 252 -22.56 23.82 4.69
C LYS A 252 -23.63 22.81 4.27
N ASP A 253 -23.47 22.20 3.10
CA ASP A 253 -24.40 21.22 2.50
C ASP A 253 -23.75 19.81 2.45
N GLY A 254 -22.95 19.45 3.47
CA GLY A 254 -22.21 18.19 3.51
C GLY A 254 -23.09 16.95 3.33
N ASP A 255 -24.35 17.04 3.77
CA ASP A 255 -25.36 15.99 3.63
C ASP A 255 -25.56 15.56 2.17
N LYS A 256 -25.52 16.48 1.20
CA LYS A 256 -25.70 16.15 -0.23
C LYS A 256 -24.56 15.31 -0.78
N LEU A 257 -23.32 15.65 -0.41
CA LEU A 257 -22.15 14.85 -0.81
C LEU A 257 -22.22 13.46 -0.17
N LEU A 258 -22.60 13.38 1.10
CA LEU A 258 -22.77 12.12 1.81
C LEU A 258 -23.89 11.26 1.19
N GLU A 259 -25.00 11.85 0.77
CA GLU A 259 -26.07 11.16 0.03
C GLU A 259 -25.56 10.59 -1.29
N ILE A 260 -24.74 11.34 -2.04
CA ILE A 260 -24.16 10.82 -3.30
C ILE A 260 -23.25 9.60 -3.03
N LEU A 261 -22.41 9.65 -1.99
CA LEU A 261 -21.54 8.53 -1.61
C LEU A 261 -22.35 7.28 -1.25
N LYS A 262 -23.43 7.44 -0.48
CA LYS A 262 -24.36 6.37 -0.09
C LYS A 262 -25.04 5.65 -1.26
N LEU A 263 -25.13 6.31 -2.42
CA LEU A 263 -25.78 5.74 -3.60
C LEU A 263 -24.90 4.75 -4.36
N HIS A 264 -23.59 4.71 -4.08
CA HIS A 264 -22.62 3.94 -4.88
C HIS A 264 -22.81 4.14 -6.39
N THR A 265 -23.01 5.41 -6.79
CA THR A 265 -23.59 5.73 -8.10
C THR A 265 -22.59 5.58 -9.23
N ASN A 266 -23.06 5.04 -10.36
CA ASN A 266 -22.35 5.06 -11.63
C ASN A 266 -22.77 6.23 -12.54
N ASP A 267 -23.70 7.09 -12.07
CA ASP A 267 -24.18 8.25 -12.82
C ASP A 267 -23.11 9.36 -12.86
N ILE A 268 -22.61 9.64 -14.06
CA ILE A 268 -21.59 10.64 -14.34
C ILE A 268 -22.05 12.04 -13.89
N GLU A 269 -23.32 12.39 -14.03
CA GLU A 269 -23.82 13.72 -13.65
C GLU A 269 -23.86 13.89 -12.13
N LEU A 270 -24.23 12.85 -11.38
CA LEU A 270 -24.12 12.87 -9.91
C LEU A 270 -22.66 12.98 -9.46
N LYS A 271 -21.74 12.26 -10.09
CA LYS A 271 -20.30 12.38 -9.80
C LYS A 271 -19.77 13.79 -10.09
N LYS A 272 -20.18 14.41 -11.20
CA LYS A 272 -19.82 15.82 -11.51
C LYS A 272 -20.39 16.80 -10.48
N GLN A 273 -21.60 16.58 -9.98
CA GLN A 273 -22.18 17.40 -8.91
C GLN A 273 -21.35 17.30 -7.63
N ALA A 274 -20.94 16.08 -7.24
CA ALA A 274 -20.04 15.87 -6.10
C ALA A 274 -18.71 16.60 -6.29
N LEU A 275 -18.07 16.49 -7.47
CA LEU A 275 -16.84 17.22 -7.78
C LEU A 275 -17.02 18.74 -7.68
N SER A 276 -18.10 19.29 -8.25
CA SER A 276 -18.39 20.72 -8.19
C SER A 276 -18.60 21.19 -6.76
N TYR A 277 -19.22 20.37 -5.91
CA TYR A 277 -19.36 20.66 -4.50
C TYR A 277 -18.00 20.67 -3.78
N MET A 278 -17.15 19.68 -4.04
CA MET A 278 -15.79 19.60 -3.49
C MET A 278 -14.85 20.72 -3.97
N ASP A 279 -15.04 21.22 -5.21
CA ASP A 279 -14.36 22.43 -5.69
C ASP A 279 -14.86 23.66 -4.89
N SER A 280 -16.15 23.76 -4.57
CA SER A 280 -16.73 24.89 -3.81
C SER A 280 -16.26 24.97 -2.35
N THR A 281 -15.83 23.85 -1.76
CA THR A 281 -15.24 23.77 -0.42
C THR A 281 -13.71 23.90 -0.44
N ASN A 282 -13.10 24.15 -1.61
CA ASN A 282 -11.66 24.21 -1.82
C ASN A 282 -10.91 22.93 -1.41
N SER A 283 -11.58 21.77 -1.37
CA SER A 283 -10.98 20.52 -0.91
C SER A 283 -9.79 20.08 -1.76
N PHE A 284 -9.81 20.33 -3.07
CA PHE A 284 -8.69 19.95 -3.94
C PHE A 284 -7.45 20.82 -3.73
N ASP A 285 -7.62 22.11 -3.45
CA ASP A 285 -6.50 23.00 -3.11
C ASP A 285 -5.94 22.66 -1.73
N TYR A 286 -6.82 22.38 -0.77
CA TYR A 286 -6.41 21.87 0.55
C TYR A 286 -5.59 20.58 0.43
N THR A 287 -6.02 19.61 -0.36
CA THR A 287 -5.26 18.37 -0.61
C THR A 287 -3.89 18.64 -1.22
N LYS A 288 -3.80 19.55 -2.20
CA LYS A 288 -2.52 19.98 -2.80
C LYS A 288 -1.58 20.60 -1.77
N ASP A 289 -2.09 21.45 -0.89
CA ASP A 289 -1.30 22.08 0.17
C ASP A 289 -0.85 21.06 1.23
N THR A 290 -1.72 20.13 1.62
CA THR A 290 -1.36 19.02 2.50
C THR A 290 -0.24 18.16 1.91
N LEU A 291 -0.31 17.81 0.63
CA LEU A 291 0.77 17.08 -0.06
C LEU A 291 2.10 17.85 -0.05
N ARG A 292 2.08 19.18 -0.24
CA ARG A 292 3.28 20.03 -0.14
C ARG A 292 3.84 20.04 1.27
N ASN A 293 2.98 20.15 2.28
CA ASN A 293 3.39 20.16 3.69
C ASN A 293 3.98 18.81 4.12
N LEU A 294 3.37 17.70 3.71
CA LEU A 294 3.89 16.35 3.95
C LEU A 294 5.21 16.12 3.21
N HIS A 295 5.37 16.62 1.99
CA HIS A 295 6.64 16.59 1.27
C HIS A 295 7.76 17.36 2.00
N ALA A 296 7.45 18.55 2.51
CA ALA A 296 8.39 19.32 3.34
C ALA A 296 8.73 18.56 4.63
N LYS A 297 7.73 17.94 5.28
CA LYS A 297 7.95 17.11 6.47
C LYS A 297 8.82 15.89 6.17
N GLY A 298 8.61 15.23 5.04
CA GLY A 298 9.45 14.13 4.57
C GLY A 298 10.91 14.58 4.43
N ASN A 299 11.16 15.74 3.84
CA ASN A 299 12.52 16.28 3.73
C ASN A 299 13.15 16.61 5.10
N GLU A 300 12.39 17.16 6.05
CA GLU A 300 12.86 17.38 7.43
C GLU A 300 13.26 16.05 8.10
N LEU A 301 12.50 14.97 7.88
CA LEU A 301 12.83 13.65 8.41
C LEU A 301 14.09 13.07 7.74
N VAL A 302 14.27 13.29 6.44
CA VAL A 302 15.51 12.92 5.75
C VAL A 302 16.71 13.71 6.29
N ASP A 303 16.55 15.01 6.60
CA ASP A 303 17.60 15.81 7.23
C ASP A 303 18.01 15.22 8.60
N LYS A 304 17.05 14.69 9.36
CA LYS A 304 17.35 13.99 10.63
C LYS A 304 18.10 12.68 10.41
N VAL A 305 17.76 11.91 9.37
CA VAL A 305 18.52 10.71 8.98
C VAL A 305 19.97 11.08 8.66
N GLU A 306 20.20 12.15 7.91
CA GLU A 306 21.55 12.65 7.57
C GLU A 306 22.38 13.02 8.82
N GLN A 307 21.72 13.42 9.91
CA GLN A 307 22.37 13.79 11.17
C GLN A 307 22.61 12.60 12.11
N MET A 308 21.79 11.54 12.00
CA MET A 308 21.81 10.41 12.94
C MET A 308 22.64 9.22 12.47
N TYR A 309 22.80 9.05 11.15
CA TYR A 309 23.56 7.94 10.59
C TYR A 309 24.98 8.38 10.23
N GLU A 310 25.96 7.49 10.40
CA GLU A 310 27.33 7.72 9.97
C GLU A 310 27.48 7.35 8.49
N PHE A 311 28.01 8.29 7.70
CA PHE A 311 28.23 8.12 6.26
C PHE A 311 29.72 8.22 5.93
N GLN A 312 30.19 7.46 4.93
CA GLN A 312 31.58 7.52 4.48
C GLN A 312 31.87 8.75 3.60
N GLU A 313 30.83 9.29 2.96
CA GLU A 313 30.86 10.48 2.10
C GLU A 313 29.78 11.47 2.54
N ASP A 314 29.56 12.55 1.77
CA ASP A 314 28.45 13.48 2.01
C ASP A 314 27.11 12.69 2.12
N PRO A 315 26.38 12.80 3.25
CA PRO A 315 25.11 12.09 3.46
C PRO A 315 24.13 12.26 2.30
N LYS A 316 24.17 13.41 1.61
CA LYS A 316 23.30 13.71 0.46
C LYS A 316 23.49 12.74 -0.69
N VAL A 317 24.67 12.15 -0.87
CA VAL A 317 24.92 11.13 -1.91
C VAL A 317 24.00 9.93 -1.72
N TYR A 318 23.79 9.52 -0.46
CA TYR A 318 22.96 8.38 -0.08
C TYR A 318 21.46 8.73 -0.09
N THR A 319 21.09 9.92 0.40
CA THR A 319 19.68 10.33 0.56
C THR A 319 19.04 10.93 -0.69
N THR A 320 19.82 11.28 -1.73
CA THR A 320 19.28 11.88 -2.97
C THR A 320 18.20 11.02 -3.63
N GLY A 321 18.34 9.69 -3.58
CA GLY A 321 17.31 8.78 -4.10
C GLY A 321 15.98 8.95 -3.37
N LEU A 322 16.03 8.97 -2.04
CA LEU A 322 14.87 9.09 -1.16
C LEU A 322 14.14 10.43 -1.37
N ARG A 323 14.89 11.53 -1.53
CA ARG A 323 14.33 12.85 -1.85
C ARG A 323 13.66 12.90 -3.23
N LYS A 324 14.24 12.24 -4.24
CA LYS A 324 13.63 12.13 -5.58
C LYS A 324 12.32 11.34 -5.53
N VAL A 325 12.28 10.26 -4.75
CA VAL A 325 11.05 9.47 -4.54
C VAL A 325 9.99 10.33 -3.85
N LEU A 326 10.33 11.02 -2.75
CA LEU A 326 9.41 11.94 -2.06
C LEU A 326 8.83 13.00 -3.00
N ALA A 327 9.68 13.66 -3.81
CA ALA A 327 9.23 14.66 -4.76
C ALA A 327 8.29 14.07 -5.82
N LYS A 328 8.61 12.90 -6.37
CA LYS A 328 7.77 12.19 -7.35
C LYS A 328 6.43 11.75 -6.75
N LEU A 329 6.43 11.32 -5.48
CA LEU A 329 5.22 10.92 -4.77
C LEU A 329 4.34 12.12 -4.42
N ALA A 330 4.89 13.30 -4.18
CA ALA A 330 4.11 14.51 -3.91
C ALA A 330 3.65 15.25 -5.18
N ASP A 331 4.18 14.87 -6.35
CA ASP A 331 3.89 15.56 -7.60
C ASP A 331 2.48 15.26 -8.14
N VAL A 332 1.66 16.31 -8.17
CA VAL A 332 0.30 16.35 -8.75
C VAL A 332 0.18 17.42 -9.86
N SER A 333 1.30 17.82 -10.46
CA SER A 333 1.33 18.80 -11.55
C SER A 333 0.85 18.25 -12.90
N ASN A 334 0.92 16.92 -13.08
CA ASN A 334 0.58 16.21 -14.33
C ASN A 334 -0.83 15.58 -14.31
N VAL A 335 -1.79 16.21 -13.63
CA VAL A 335 -3.13 15.68 -13.35
C VAL A 335 -4.14 16.05 -14.41
#